data_AF-A0A1K2I0G1-F1
#
_entry.id   AF-A0A1K2I0G1-F1
#
_cell.length_a   1.000
_cell.length_b   1.000
_cell.length_c   1.000
_cell.angle_alpha   90.00
_cell.angle_beta   90.00
_cell.angle_gamma   90.00
#
_symmetry.space_group_name_H-M   'P 1'
#
loop_
_entity.id
_entity.type
_entity.pdbx_description
1 polymer ?
#
loop_
_entity_poly.entity_id
_entity_poly.type
_entity_poly.pdbx_seq_one_letter_code
_entity_poly.pdbx_strand_id
1 'polypeptide(L)'
;MTEATPRKRAMRDEVRVTRQALRLVLPINRQIGAWQAAAVRLTAIASRTAASGRYNPGIEEEIETLAQNVAHQQSLLAAEMASLPEDVAGSGRLLDTARALNTTMVSIEKARAVLRQARPSAGAIPARPLSSGPMPRPHASPS
;
A
#
# COMPACT_ATOMS: atom_id res chain seq x y z
N MET A 1 39.19 38.23 -17.38
CA MET A 1 38.51 36.92 -17.23
C MET A 1 38.51 36.58 -15.76
N THR A 2 37.39 36.82 -15.06
CA THR A 2 37.31 36.68 -13.60
C THR A 2 36.95 35.24 -13.26
N GLU A 3 37.93 34.44 -12.84
CA GLU A 3 37.67 33.10 -12.32
C GLU A 3 36.78 33.19 -11.08
N ALA A 4 35.65 32.48 -11.10
CA ALA A 4 34.83 32.33 -9.92
C ALA A 4 35.64 31.59 -8.85
N THR A 5 35.71 32.15 -7.63
CA THR A 5 36.38 31.49 -6.51
C THR A 5 35.82 30.07 -6.27
N PRO A 6 36.64 29.07 -5.88
CA PRO A 6 36.23 27.67 -5.73
C PRO A 6 34.93 27.46 -4.95
N ARG A 7 34.73 28.24 -3.88
CA ARG A 7 33.50 28.24 -3.07
C ARG A 7 32.24 28.62 -3.86
N LYS A 8 32.34 29.58 -4.79
CA LYS A 8 31.22 29.99 -5.64
C LYS A 8 30.87 28.92 -6.70
N ARG A 9 31.86 28.11 -7.12
CA ARG A 9 31.64 27.00 -8.06
C ARG A 9 30.90 25.85 -7.36
N ALA A 10 31.39 25.39 -6.20
CA ALA A 10 30.73 24.35 -5.41
C ALA A 10 29.26 24.68 -5.07
N MET A 11 28.99 25.91 -4.62
CA MET A 11 27.63 26.35 -4.32
C MET A 11 26.70 26.36 -5.54
N ARG A 12 27.23 26.66 -6.74
CA ARG A 12 26.44 26.60 -7.98
C ARG A 12 26.11 25.16 -8.36
N ASP A 13 27.03 24.24 -8.17
CA ASP A 13 26.82 22.83 -8.48
C ASP A 13 25.79 22.20 -7.53
N GLU A 14 25.86 22.49 -6.21
CA GLU A 14 24.83 22.08 -5.24
C GLU A 14 23.43 22.59 -5.60
N VAL A 15 23.31 23.85 -6.05
CA VAL A 15 22.03 24.43 -6.48
C VAL A 15 21.50 23.73 -7.73
N ARG A 16 22.38 23.36 -8.68
CA ARG A 16 21.98 22.61 -9.88
C ARG A 16 21.49 21.22 -9.52
N VAL A 17 22.24 20.50 -8.68
CA VAL A 17 21.88 19.17 -8.16
C VAL A 17 20.51 19.21 -7.47
N THR A 18 20.32 20.17 -6.56
CA THR A 18 19.06 20.32 -5.82
C THR A 18 17.88 20.61 -6.73
N ARG A 19 18.04 21.49 -7.73
CA ARG A 19 16.97 21.81 -8.68
C ARG A 19 16.61 20.61 -9.55
N GLN A 20 17.60 19.84 -9.98
CA GLN A 20 17.38 18.63 -10.78
C GLN A 20 16.61 17.58 -9.99
N ALA A 21 17.04 17.29 -8.75
CA ALA A 21 16.31 16.39 -7.85
C ALA A 21 14.87 16.86 -7.61
N LEU A 22 14.66 18.16 -7.35
CA LEU A 22 13.32 18.73 -7.14
C LEU A 22 12.38 18.54 -8.33
N ARG A 23 12.88 18.73 -9.56
CA ARG A 23 12.05 18.56 -10.77
C ARG A 23 11.52 17.14 -10.90
N LEU A 24 12.30 16.14 -10.49
CA LEU A 24 11.90 14.74 -10.53
C LEU A 24 10.90 14.39 -9.41
N VAL A 25 11.13 14.85 -8.18
CA VAL A 25 10.31 14.44 -7.03
C VAL A 25 9.01 15.22 -6.87
N LEU A 26 8.92 16.46 -7.32
CA LEU A 26 7.73 17.30 -7.14
C LEU A 26 6.43 16.67 -7.68
N PRO A 27 6.37 16.13 -8.91
CA PRO A 27 5.15 15.48 -9.40
C PRO A 27 4.79 14.24 -8.57
N ILE A 28 5.79 13.46 -8.15
CA ILE A 28 5.60 12.25 -7.34
C ILE A 28 5.05 12.62 -5.95
N ASN A 29 5.64 13.62 -5.29
CA ASN A 29 5.23 14.05 -3.95
C ASN A 29 3.78 14.55 -3.92
N ARG A 30 3.27 15.11 -5.03
CA ARG A 30 1.84 15.49 -5.14
C ARG A 30 0.91 14.28 -5.15
N GLN A 31 1.35 13.15 -5.71
CA GLN A 31 0.57 11.92 -5.80
C GLN A 31 0.66 11.09 -4.51
N ILE A 32 1.81 11.11 -3.83
CA ILE A 32 2.02 10.35 -2.58
C ILE A 32 0.94 10.68 -1.54
N GLY A 33 0.62 11.96 -1.34
CA GLY A 33 -0.42 12.34 -0.36
C GLY A 33 -1.78 11.74 -0.67
N ALA A 34 -2.17 11.71 -1.95
CA ALA A 34 -3.42 11.09 -2.39
C ALA A 34 -3.39 9.56 -2.19
N TRP A 35 -2.27 8.90 -2.50
CA TRP A 35 -2.12 7.46 -2.30
C TRP A 35 -2.12 7.06 -0.83
N GLN A 36 -1.48 7.84 0.04
CA GLN A 36 -1.51 7.61 1.49
C GLN A 36 -2.94 7.74 2.04
N ALA A 37 -3.66 8.79 1.65
CA ALA A 37 -5.06 8.96 2.04
C ALA A 37 -5.94 7.80 1.54
N ALA A 38 -5.74 7.36 0.29
CA ALA A 38 -6.44 6.20 -0.25
C ALA A 38 -6.12 4.91 0.51
N ALA A 39 -4.85 4.66 0.86
CA ALA A 39 -4.43 3.48 1.61
C ALA A 39 -5.07 3.44 3.01
N VAL A 40 -5.10 4.57 3.72
CA VAL A 40 -5.77 4.68 5.03
C VAL A 40 -7.27 4.42 4.90
N ARG A 41 -7.92 5.03 3.89
CA ARG A 41 -9.34 4.83 3.61
C ARG A 41 -9.65 3.36 3.32
N LEU A 42 -8.88 2.72 2.44
CA LEU A 42 -9.06 1.32 2.07
C LEU A 42 -8.84 0.38 3.26
N THR A 43 -7.84 0.67 4.11
CA THR A 43 -7.63 -0.08 5.37
C THR A 43 -8.86 0.01 6.26
N ALA A 44 -9.41 1.21 6.47
CA ALA A 44 -10.59 1.39 7.31
C ALA A 44 -11.83 0.67 6.74
N ILE A 45 -12.01 0.67 5.42
CA ILE A 45 -13.10 -0.08 4.77
C ILE A 45 -12.84 -1.59 4.94
N ALA A 46 -11.64 -2.08 4.64
CA ALA A 46 -11.29 -3.50 4.79
C ALA A 46 -11.53 -4.00 6.21
N SER A 47 -11.15 -3.23 7.24
CA SER A 47 -11.42 -3.58 8.64
C SER A 47 -12.92 -3.67 8.95
N ARG A 48 -13.73 -2.73 8.43
CA ARG A 48 -15.20 -2.79 8.62
C ARG A 48 -15.83 -3.97 7.90
N THR A 49 -15.40 -4.23 6.67
CA THR A 49 -15.79 -5.40 5.88
C THR A 49 -15.46 -6.68 6.62
N ALA A 50 -14.26 -6.80 7.18
CA ALA A 50 -13.83 -7.93 8.02
C ALA A 50 -14.75 -8.12 9.24
N ALA A 51 -15.00 -7.06 10.00
CA ALA A 51 -15.86 -7.11 11.18
C ALA A 51 -17.31 -7.49 10.85
N SER A 52 -17.81 -7.08 9.67
CA SER A 52 -19.18 -7.38 9.23
C SER A 52 -19.36 -8.77 8.62
N GLY A 53 -18.27 -9.48 8.29
CA GLY A 53 -18.29 -10.75 7.56
C GLY A 53 -18.77 -10.65 6.11
N ARG A 54 -19.02 -9.43 5.59
CA ARG A 54 -19.46 -9.20 4.21
C ARG A 54 -18.28 -8.83 3.33
N TYR A 55 -17.67 -9.83 2.69
CA TYR A 55 -16.59 -9.60 1.73
C TYR A 55 -17.10 -8.84 0.49
N ASN A 56 -16.34 -7.82 0.07
CA ASN A 56 -16.61 -7.06 -1.14
C ASN A 56 -15.36 -7.11 -2.06
N PRO A 57 -15.45 -7.78 -3.22
CA PRO A 57 -14.32 -7.91 -4.14
C PRO A 57 -13.86 -6.58 -4.75
N GLY A 58 -14.73 -5.57 -4.84
CA GLY A 58 -14.35 -4.25 -5.36
C GLY A 58 -13.30 -3.55 -4.50
N ILE A 59 -13.27 -3.81 -3.18
CA ILE A 59 -12.22 -3.28 -2.30
C ILE A 59 -10.87 -3.95 -2.62
N GLU A 60 -10.87 -5.25 -2.95
CA GLU A 60 -9.64 -5.96 -3.31
C GLU A 60 -9.07 -5.40 -4.63
N GLU A 61 -9.93 -5.14 -5.62
CA GLU A 61 -9.54 -4.53 -6.89
C GLU A 61 -9.00 -3.09 -6.70
N GLU A 62 -9.64 -2.27 -5.85
CA GLU A 62 -9.15 -0.93 -5.53
C GLU A 62 -7.77 -0.97 -4.84
N ILE A 63 -7.56 -1.90 -3.90
CA ILE A 63 -6.27 -2.10 -3.22
C ILE A 63 -5.20 -2.53 -4.23
N GLU A 64 -5.51 -3.48 -5.11
CA GLU A 64 -4.59 -3.99 -6.13
C GLU A 64 -4.22 -2.90 -7.13
N THR A 65 -5.20 -2.12 -7.62
CA THR A 65 -4.97 -0.98 -8.51
C THR A 65 -4.05 0.06 -7.87
N LEU A 66 -4.29 0.38 -6.59
CA LEU A 66 -3.44 1.33 -5.86
C LEU A 66 -2.02 0.78 -5.68
N ALA A 67 -1.87 -0.51 -5.37
CA ALA A 67 -0.57 -1.17 -5.26
C ALA A 67 0.21 -1.10 -6.59
N GLN A 68 -0.44 -1.43 -7.70
CA GLN A 68 0.18 -1.38 -9.03
C GLN A 68 0.65 0.02 -9.40
N ASN A 69 -0.16 1.04 -9.12
CA ASN A 69 0.22 2.44 -9.37
C ASN A 69 1.45 2.86 -8.56
N VAL A 70 1.49 2.54 -7.27
CA VAL A 70 2.65 2.88 -6.42
C VAL A 70 3.89 2.08 -6.83
N ALA A 71 3.75 0.79 -7.15
CA ALA A 71 4.85 -0.06 -7.60
C ALA A 71 5.44 0.43 -8.94
N HIS A 72 4.57 0.81 -9.88
CA HIS A 72 4.99 1.41 -11.14
C HIS A 72 5.81 2.68 -10.90
N GLN A 73 5.33 3.56 -10.01
CA GLN A 73 6.05 4.79 -9.70
C GLN A 73 7.39 4.54 -8.99
N GLN A 74 7.48 3.53 -8.12
CA GLN A 74 8.75 3.12 -7.52
C GLN A 74 9.75 2.64 -8.58
N SER A 75 9.29 1.84 -9.54
CA SER A 75 10.12 1.37 -10.65
C SER A 75 10.61 2.52 -11.52
N LEU A 76 9.73 3.46 -11.88
CA LEU A 76 10.11 4.65 -12.64
C LEU A 76 11.14 5.49 -11.88
N LEU A 77 10.92 5.75 -10.59
CA LEU A 77 11.88 6.51 -9.78
C LEU A 77 13.24 5.82 -9.70
N ALA A 78 13.27 4.49 -9.52
CA ALA A 78 14.51 3.73 -9.48
C ALA A 78 15.27 3.78 -10.82
N ALA A 79 14.56 3.65 -11.94
CA ALA A 79 15.14 3.76 -13.28
C ALA A 79 15.71 5.16 -13.55
N GLU A 80 14.96 6.20 -13.18
CA GLU A 80 15.43 7.59 -13.27
C GLU A 80 16.68 7.80 -12.41
N MET A 81 16.66 7.36 -11.14
CA MET A 81 17.82 7.47 -10.24
C MET A 81 19.07 6.77 -10.79
N ALA A 82 18.93 5.62 -11.44
CA ALA A 82 20.05 4.90 -12.05
C ALA A 82 20.66 5.64 -13.25
N SER A 83 19.92 6.55 -13.89
CA SER A 83 20.39 7.35 -15.03
C SER A 83 21.04 8.68 -14.61
N LEU A 84 20.93 9.06 -13.33
CA LEU A 84 21.43 10.34 -12.84
C LEU A 84 22.89 10.26 -12.41
N PRO A 85 23.63 11.39 -12.44
CA PRO A 85 24.92 11.49 -11.77
C PRO A 85 24.79 11.14 -10.28
N GLU A 86 25.81 10.49 -9.73
CA GLU A 86 25.81 9.98 -8.34
C GLU A 86 25.45 11.06 -7.32
N ASP A 87 25.99 12.27 -7.47
CA ASP A 87 25.69 13.43 -6.60
C ASP A 87 24.21 13.82 -6.60
N VAL A 88 23.51 13.61 -7.72
CA VAL A 88 22.07 13.86 -7.84
C VAL A 88 21.29 12.67 -7.31
N ALA A 89 21.66 11.44 -7.68
CA ALA A 89 20.99 10.22 -7.21
C ALA A 89 21.05 10.09 -5.68
N GLY A 90 22.16 10.52 -5.07
CA GLY A 90 22.35 10.58 -3.62
C GLY A 90 21.66 11.76 -2.92
N SER A 91 20.94 12.62 -3.64
CA SER A 91 20.23 13.75 -3.05
C SER A 91 19.19 13.27 -2.03
N GLY A 92 19.24 13.80 -0.81
CA GLY A 92 18.31 13.45 0.27
C GLY A 92 16.84 13.54 -0.13
N ARG A 93 16.48 14.48 -1.03
CA ARG A 93 15.10 14.61 -1.52
C ARG A 93 14.62 13.41 -2.32
N LEU A 94 15.47 12.81 -3.16
CA LEU A 94 15.13 11.60 -3.92
C LEU A 94 14.99 10.40 -2.99
N LEU A 95 15.91 10.27 -2.03
CA LEU A 95 15.87 9.23 -1.01
C LEU A 95 14.62 9.32 -0.13
N ASP A 96 14.23 10.53 0.26
CA ASP A 96 13.01 10.79 1.05
C ASP A 96 11.75 10.40 0.26
N THR A 97 11.69 10.76 -1.02
CA THR A 97 10.58 10.36 -1.90
C THR A 97 10.52 8.84 -2.08
N ALA A 98 11.66 8.18 -2.30
CA ALA A 98 11.71 6.72 -2.37
C ALA A 98 11.23 6.05 -1.07
N ARG A 99 11.64 6.59 0.09
CA ARG A 99 11.17 6.14 1.40
C ARG A 99 9.67 6.34 1.56
N ALA A 100 9.14 7.49 1.16
CA ALA A 100 7.71 7.79 1.25
C ALA A 100 6.85 6.86 0.37
N LEU A 101 7.30 6.54 -0.84
CA LEU A 101 6.66 5.51 -1.68
C LEU A 101 6.66 4.14 -0.99
N ASN A 102 7.80 3.74 -0.41
CA ASN A 102 7.89 2.47 0.30
C ASN A 102 6.95 2.40 1.51
N THR A 103 6.86 3.46 2.31
CA THR A 103 5.91 3.54 3.44
C THR A 103 4.46 3.45 2.96
N THR A 104 4.15 4.04 1.80
CA THR A 104 2.82 3.97 1.20
C THR A 104 2.50 2.53 0.77
N MET A 105 3.44 1.84 0.11
CA MET A 105 3.30 0.43 -0.26
C MET A 105 3.05 -0.46 0.96
N VAL A 106 3.82 -0.27 2.04
CA VAL A 106 3.62 -1.03 3.29
C VAL A 106 2.22 -0.82 3.86
N SER A 107 1.66 0.39 3.76
CA SER A 107 0.29 0.67 4.21
C SER A 107 -0.76 -0.03 3.33
N ILE A 108 -0.53 -0.11 2.02
CA ILE A 108 -1.41 -0.83 1.09
C ILE A 108 -1.38 -2.33 1.37
N GLU A 109 -0.21 -2.92 1.60
CA GLU A 109 -0.07 -4.33 1.95
C GLU A 109 -0.76 -4.68 3.28
N LYS A 110 -0.76 -3.76 4.25
CA LYS A 110 -1.56 -3.91 5.49
C LYS A 110 -3.06 -3.97 5.19
N ALA A 111 -3.57 -3.06 4.35
CA ALA A 111 -4.98 -3.08 3.94
C ALA A 111 -5.35 -4.43 3.29
N ARG A 112 -4.47 -4.92 2.41
CA ARG A 112 -4.63 -6.21 1.73
C ARG A 112 -4.65 -7.38 2.72
N ALA A 113 -3.75 -7.39 3.70
CA ALA A 113 -3.69 -8.43 4.72
C ALA A 113 -4.97 -8.50 5.56
N VAL A 114 -5.51 -7.34 5.95
CA VAL A 114 -6.80 -7.26 6.67
C VAL A 114 -7.93 -7.82 5.83
N LEU A 115 -8.01 -7.46 4.55
CA LEU A 115 -9.06 -7.95 3.65
C LEU A 115 -8.96 -9.47 3.41
N ARG A 116 -7.75 -10.02 3.32
CA ARG A 116 -7.54 -11.47 3.18
C ARG A 116 -8.04 -12.26 4.37
N GLN A 117 -7.93 -11.73 5.58
CA GLN A 117 -8.49 -12.36 6.78
C GLN A 117 -10.03 -12.35 6.78
N ALA A 118 -10.63 -11.35 6.13
CA ALA A 118 -12.08 -11.25 5.96
C ALA A 118 -12.65 -12.17 4.88
N ARG A 119 -11.79 -12.66 3.97
CA ARG A 119 -12.23 -13.47 2.84
C ARG A 119 -12.81 -14.77 3.39
N PRO A 120 -14.08 -15.11 3.08
CA PRO A 120 -14.63 -16.38 3.51
C PRO A 120 -13.76 -17.50 2.93
N SER A 121 -13.17 -18.30 3.81
CA SER A 121 -12.40 -19.48 3.43
C SER A 121 -13.28 -20.34 2.53
N ALA A 122 -12.89 -20.48 1.27
CA ALA A 122 -13.53 -21.41 0.34
C ALA A 122 -13.34 -22.83 0.89
N GLY A 123 -14.25 -23.29 1.74
CA GLY A 123 -14.16 -24.59 2.40
C GLY A 123 -14.80 -24.72 3.78
N ALA A 124 -15.17 -23.63 4.47
CA ALA A 124 -15.90 -23.75 5.73
C ALA A 124 -17.40 -24.02 5.46
N ILE A 125 -17.73 -25.23 5.03
CA ILE A 125 -19.09 -25.76 5.20
C ILE A 125 -19.31 -25.75 6.72
N PRO A 126 -20.26 -24.97 7.27
CA PRO A 126 -20.60 -25.11 8.67
C PRO A 126 -21.11 -26.55 8.81
N ALA A 127 -20.37 -27.39 9.54
CA ALA A 127 -20.84 -28.70 9.94
C ALA A 127 -22.14 -28.46 10.71
N ARG A 128 -23.26 -28.67 10.02
CA ARG A 128 -24.60 -28.67 10.59
C ARG A 128 -24.53 -29.69 11.73
N PRO A 129 -24.69 -29.32 13.01
CA PRO A 129 -24.86 -30.33 14.04
C PRO A 129 -26.14 -31.07 13.69
N LEU A 130 -26.01 -32.36 13.35
CA LEU A 130 -27.14 -33.25 13.21
C LEU A 130 -27.85 -33.23 14.57
N SER A 131 -28.99 -32.54 14.61
CA SER A 131 -29.90 -32.57 15.73
C SER A 131 -30.40 -34.01 15.85
N SER A 132 -29.72 -34.79 16.71
CA SER A 132 -30.27 -36.03 17.25
C SER A 132 -31.48 -35.65 18.08
N GLY A 133 -32.64 -35.60 17.41
CA GLY A 133 -33.93 -35.45 18.08
C GLY A 133 -34.12 -36.58 19.11
N PRO A 134 -34.74 -36.29 20.26
CA PRO A 134 -34.94 -37.28 21.30
C PRO A 134 -35.88 -38.40 20.80
N MET A 135 -35.47 -39.66 21.01
CA MET A 135 -36.30 -40.83 20.76
C MET A 135 -37.62 -40.74 21.55
N PRO A 136 -38.78 -41.05 20.93
CA PRO A 136 -40.03 -41.21 21.66
C PRO A 136 -39.99 -42.50 22.50
N ARG A 137 -40.33 -42.38 23.79
CA ARG A 137 -40.52 -43.52 24.70
C ARG A 137 -41.78 -44.30 24.29
N PRO A 138 -41.75 -45.64 24.27
CA PRO A 138 -42.97 -46.43 24.07
C PRO A 138 -43.83 -46.39 25.34
N HIS A 139 -45.10 -46.01 25.16
CA HIS A 139 -46.14 -46.09 26.19
C HIS A 139 -46.46 -47.56 26.51
N ALA A 140 -46.45 -47.89 27.79
CA ALA A 140 -46.97 -49.15 28.32
C ALA A 140 -48.49 -49.21 28.10
N SER A 141 -48.97 -50.34 27.58
CA SER A 141 -50.40 -50.68 27.52
C SER A 141 -50.81 -51.33 28.85
N PRO A 142 -51.96 -50.98 29.43
CA PRO A 142 -52.47 -51.65 30.62
C PRO A 142 -53.29 -52.89 30.24
N SER A 143 -53.22 -53.92 31.09
CA SER A 143 -54.23 -54.98 31.24
C SER A 143 -54.39 -55.26 32.72
#